data_AF-A0A5K1JZC5-F1
#
_entry.id   AF-A0A5K1JZC5-F1
#
_cell.length_a   1.000
_cell.length_b   1.000
_cell.length_c   1.000
_cell.angle_alpha   90.00
_cell.angle_beta   90.00
_cell.angle_gamma   90.00
#
_symmetry.space_group_name_H-M   'P 1'
#
loop_
_entity.id
_entity.type
_entity.pdbx_description
1 polymer ?
#
loop_
_entity_poly.entity_id
_entity_poly.type
_entity_poly.pdbx_seq_one_letter_code
_entity_poly.pdbx_strand_id
1 'polypeptide(L)'
;MSWAPYWWPDCSSVGNTTELTPQQIWLTCPYVVKDGQFNPDGRQVNDVGEFDTMANAVLYNALAWALDGSSVYAARVAKYISTWFLDDATYMAPNLNYGQMQRGPKGQNGTHTGLLDLKCMAKIVSGALILRGGKAPEWTSEVDTGFTDWTRSTSRGS
;
A
#
# COMPACT_ATOMS: atom_id res chain seq x y z
N MET A 1 -2.15 0.70 4.52
CA MET A 1 -2.47 1.76 5.50
C MET A 1 -1.17 2.46 5.91
N SER A 2 -1.20 3.77 6.15
CA SER A 2 -0.03 4.52 6.65
C SER A 2 -0.46 5.68 7.55
N TRP A 3 0.38 6.09 8.48
CA TRP A 3 0.11 7.24 9.36
C TRP A 3 0.74 8.52 8.82
N ALA A 4 0.08 9.66 9.03
CA ALA A 4 0.65 10.95 8.64
C ALA A 4 1.90 11.28 9.50
N PRO A 5 3.09 11.44 8.89
CA PRO A 5 4.38 11.38 9.61
C PRO A 5 4.66 12.57 10.52
N TYR A 6 3.96 13.69 10.33
CA TYR A 6 4.17 14.95 11.07
C TYR A 6 3.06 15.25 12.08
N TRP A 7 2.13 14.32 12.31
CA TRP A 7 1.05 14.53 13.26
C TRP A 7 1.42 13.95 14.63
N TRP A 8 1.37 14.79 15.66
CA TRP A 8 1.71 14.43 17.03
C TRP A 8 0.49 14.59 17.95
N PRO A 9 0.34 13.71 18.96
CA PRO A 9 -0.72 13.89 19.94
C PRO A 9 -0.46 15.16 20.77
N ASP A 10 -1.49 15.97 20.94
CA ASP A 10 -1.54 17.06 21.90
C ASP A 10 -2.51 16.68 23.03
N CYS A 11 -1.95 16.15 24.12
CA CYS A 11 -2.71 15.75 25.30
C CYS A 11 -2.81 16.87 26.36
N SER A 12 -2.33 18.09 26.07
CA SER A 12 -2.26 19.18 27.06
C SER A 12 -3.62 19.58 27.64
N SER A 13 -4.70 19.34 26.90
CA SER A 13 -6.08 19.64 27.28
C SER A 13 -6.84 18.46 27.87
N VAL A 14 -6.23 17.27 27.96
CA VAL A 14 -6.90 16.01 28.35
C VAL A 14 -6.99 15.85 29.87
N GLY A 15 -6.30 16.69 30.66
CA GLY A 15 -6.46 16.78 32.11
C GLY A 15 -6.04 15.53 32.90
N ASN A 16 -5.24 14.66 32.30
CA ASN A 16 -4.76 13.42 32.89
C ASN A 16 -3.65 13.67 33.94
N THR A 17 -3.75 13.01 35.09
CA THR A 17 -2.78 13.12 36.19
C THR A 17 -1.68 12.05 36.14
N THR A 18 -1.76 11.15 35.16
CA THR A 18 -0.80 10.06 34.93
C THR A 18 -0.44 9.99 33.44
N GLU A 19 0.71 9.39 33.13
CA GLU A 19 1.10 9.09 31.75
C GLU A 19 0.03 8.22 31.07
N LEU A 20 -0.42 8.61 29.89
CA LEU A 20 -1.44 7.89 29.12
C LEU A 20 -0.78 6.75 28.36
N THR A 21 -1.47 5.61 28.29
CA THR A 21 -1.07 4.53 27.39
C THR A 21 -1.23 4.97 25.93
N PRO A 22 -0.52 4.33 24.97
CA PRO A 22 -0.69 4.64 23.54
C PRO A 22 -2.15 4.59 23.08
N GLN A 23 -2.93 3.62 23.57
CA GLN A 23 -4.34 3.47 23.24
C GLN A 23 -5.20 4.62 23.79
N GLN A 24 -4.91 5.08 25.01
CA GLN A 24 -5.62 6.23 25.60
C GLN A 24 -5.30 7.51 24.81
N ILE A 25 -4.03 7.73 24.46
CA ILE A 25 -3.60 8.86 23.63
C ILE A 25 -4.38 8.91 22.30
N TRP A 26 -4.57 7.76 21.64
CA TRP A 26 -5.28 7.69 20.35
C TRP A 26 -6.77 7.99 20.47
N LEU A 27 -7.38 7.68 21.61
CA LEU A 27 -8.81 7.91 21.84
C LEU A 27 -9.12 9.32 22.34
N THR A 28 -8.20 9.93 23.11
CA THR A 28 -8.50 11.16 23.85
C THR A 28 -7.76 12.39 23.33
N CYS A 29 -6.56 12.25 22.77
CA CYS A 29 -5.75 13.40 22.41
C CYS A 29 -6.00 13.85 20.96
N PRO A 30 -6.33 15.13 20.71
CA PRO A 30 -6.29 15.66 19.35
C PRO A 30 -4.86 15.62 18.81
N TYR A 31 -4.69 15.21 17.55
CA TYR A 31 -3.38 15.28 16.89
C TYR A 31 -3.23 16.63 16.21
N VAL A 32 -2.01 17.19 16.22
CA VAL A 32 -1.64 18.46 15.59
C VAL A 32 -0.40 18.29 14.70
N VAL A 33 -0.27 19.12 13.66
CA VAL A 33 0.89 19.10 12.76
C VAL A 33 2.10 19.73 13.44
N LYS A 34 3.23 19.01 13.47
CA LYS A 34 4.56 19.54 13.82
C LYS A 34 5.49 19.34 12.63
N ASP A 35 5.62 20.38 11.82
CA ASP A 35 6.45 20.34 10.62
C ASP A 35 7.92 20.02 10.95
N GLY A 36 8.57 19.20 10.11
CA GLY A 36 9.93 18.72 10.30
C GLY A 36 10.17 17.74 11.46
N GLN A 37 9.16 17.43 12.29
CA GLN A 37 9.28 16.51 13.42
C GLN A 37 8.59 15.19 13.11
N PHE A 38 9.38 14.15 12.84
CA PHE A 38 8.86 12.83 12.49
C PHE A 38 8.31 12.09 13.72
N ASN A 39 7.03 11.73 13.70
CA ASN A 39 6.42 10.91 14.74
C ASN A 39 6.85 9.44 14.58
N PRO A 40 7.62 8.85 15.53
CA PRO A 40 8.10 7.48 15.43
C PRO A 40 6.99 6.42 15.40
N ASP A 41 5.79 6.75 15.91
CA ASP A 41 4.63 5.85 15.90
C ASP A 41 4.17 5.49 14.49
N GLY A 42 4.52 6.31 13.49
CA GLY A 42 4.23 6.04 12.08
C GLY A 42 4.86 4.75 11.54
N ARG A 43 5.85 4.18 12.23
CA ARG A 43 6.51 2.92 11.85
C ARG A 43 5.75 1.66 12.27
N GLN A 44 4.70 1.77 13.08
CA GLN A 44 3.97 0.60 13.57
C GLN A 44 3.02 -0.02 12.53
N VAL A 45 2.74 0.67 11.42
CA VAL A 45 1.96 0.15 10.28
C VAL A 45 2.83 0.27 9.04
N ASN A 46 3.42 -0.84 8.59
CA ASN A 46 4.46 -0.89 7.56
C ASN A 46 3.95 -1.41 6.20
N ASP A 47 2.68 -1.23 5.89
CA ASP A 47 2.12 -1.67 4.59
C ASP A 47 2.81 -0.99 3.40
N VAL A 48 3.40 0.21 3.62
CA VAL A 48 4.15 0.96 2.60
C VAL A 48 5.45 0.25 2.21
N GLY A 49 6.19 -0.30 3.18
CA GLY A 49 7.45 -1.00 2.92
C GLY A 49 7.23 -2.36 2.26
N GLU A 50 6.18 -3.07 2.66
CA GLU A 50 5.79 -4.35 2.06
C GLU A 50 5.31 -4.15 0.61
N PHE A 51 4.52 -3.11 0.36
CA PHE A 51 4.03 -2.79 -0.98
C PHE A 51 5.16 -2.40 -1.96
N ASP A 52 6.13 -1.55 -1.54
CA ASP A 52 7.28 -1.25 -2.40
C ASP A 52 8.15 -2.48 -2.65
N THR A 53 8.33 -3.33 -1.64
CA THR A 53 9.07 -4.59 -1.78
C THR A 53 8.40 -5.51 -2.80
N MET A 54 7.08 -5.68 -2.72
CA MET A 54 6.31 -6.46 -3.69
C MET A 54 6.39 -5.86 -5.10
N ALA A 55 6.24 -4.53 -5.23
CA ALA A 55 6.35 -3.84 -6.51
C ALA A 55 7.74 -4.00 -7.16
N ASN A 56 8.81 -3.91 -6.36
CA ASN A 56 10.17 -4.19 -6.82
C ASN A 56 10.33 -5.65 -7.25
N ALA A 57 9.79 -6.60 -6.48
CA ALA A 57 9.84 -8.01 -6.80
C ALA A 57 9.14 -8.31 -8.14
N VAL A 58 7.96 -7.73 -8.38
CA VAL A 58 7.26 -7.85 -9.68
C VAL A 58 8.13 -7.36 -10.83
N LEU A 59 8.68 -6.14 -10.73
CA LEU A 59 9.48 -5.56 -11.79
C LEU A 59 10.75 -6.36 -12.08
N TYR A 60 11.50 -6.74 -11.04
CA TYR A 60 12.76 -7.47 -11.24
C TYR A 60 12.57 -8.89 -11.76
N ASN A 61 11.52 -9.60 -11.32
CA ASN A 61 11.22 -10.91 -11.88
C ASN A 61 10.74 -10.78 -13.35
N ALA A 62 9.93 -9.78 -13.69
CA ALA A 62 9.53 -9.56 -15.08
C ALA A 62 10.73 -9.24 -15.99
N LEU A 63 11.67 -8.41 -15.52
CA LEU A 63 12.91 -8.11 -16.25
C LEU A 63 13.81 -9.35 -16.38
N ALA A 64 13.98 -10.14 -15.32
CA ALA A 64 14.75 -11.37 -15.37
C ALA A 64 14.16 -12.35 -16.40
N TRP A 65 12.84 -12.54 -16.37
CA TRP A 65 12.13 -13.33 -17.37
C TRP A 65 12.33 -12.80 -18.80
N ALA A 66 12.27 -11.48 -19.00
CA ALA A 66 12.48 -10.90 -20.32
C ALA A 66 13.90 -11.12 -20.87
N LEU A 67 14.88 -11.35 -20.00
CA LEU A 67 16.27 -11.60 -20.38
C LEU A 67 16.54 -13.07 -20.71
N ASP A 68 16.00 -14.02 -19.94
CA ASP A 68 16.35 -15.44 -20.06
C ASP A 68 15.17 -16.39 -20.39
N GLY A 69 13.94 -15.87 -20.38
CA GLY A 69 12.71 -16.64 -20.63
C GLY A 69 12.32 -17.62 -19.53
N SER A 70 12.97 -17.57 -18.36
CA SER A 70 12.79 -18.57 -17.30
C SER A 70 11.40 -18.49 -16.67
N SER A 71 10.62 -19.55 -16.86
CA SER A 71 9.28 -19.75 -16.29
C SER A 71 9.19 -19.45 -14.79
N VAL A 72 10.28 -19.69 -14.03
CA VAL A 72 10.35 -19.42 -12.59
C VAL A 72 10.04 -17.96 -12.26
N TYR A 73 10.52 -17.02 -13.07
CA TYR A 73 10.35 -15.60 -12.81
C TYR A 73 8.95 -15.12 -13.21
N ALA A 74 8.43 -15.55 -14.38
CA ALA A 74 7.06 -15.23 -14.78
C ALA A 74 6.02 -15.82 -13.82
N ALA A 75 6.22 -17.06 -13.35
CA ALA A 75 5.37 -17.69 -12.33
C ALA A 75 5.34 -16.90 -11.03
N ARG A 76 6.48 -16.33 -10.60
CA ARG A 76 6.55 -15.48 -9.39
C ARG A 76 5.76 -14.20 -9.56
N VAL A 77 5.88 -13.53 -10.71
CA VAL A 77 5.09 -12.32 -10.99
C VAL A 77 3.60 -12.64 -10.96
N ALA A 78 3.16 -13.69 -11.66
CA ALA A 78 1.76 -14.10 -11.66
C ALA A 78 1.25 -14.38 -10.23
N LYS A 79 2.06 -15.11 -9.43
CA LYS A 79 1.74 -15.37 -8.02
C LYS A 79 1.60 -14.09 -7.20
N TYR A 80 2.53 -13.14 -7.32
CA TYR A 80 2.47 -11.88 -6.58
C TYR A 80 1.23 -11.06 -6.95
N ILE A 81 0.88 -10.99 -8.24
CA ILE A 81 -0.34 -10.30 -8.68
C ILE A 81 -1.58 -10.99 -8.13
N SER A 82 -1.66 -12.32 -8.24
CA SER A 82 -2.80 -13.08 -7.75
C SER A 82 -2.99 -12.89 -6.25
N THR A 83 -1.94 -13.06 -5.45
CA THR A 83 -2.03 -12.89 -3.99
C THR A 83 -2.39 -11.46 -3.61
N TRP A 84 -1.79 -10.45 -4.23
CA TRP A 84 -1.97 -9.08 -3.77
C TRP A 84 -3.26 -8.41 -4.27
N PHE A 85 -3.79 -8.84 -5.43
CA PHE A 85 -4.90 -8.15 -6.08
C PHE A 85 -6.14 -9.01 -6.32
N LEU A 86 -6.01 -10.34 -6.36
CA LEU A 86 -7.06 -11.24 -6.85
C LEU A 86 -7.57 -12.25 -5.82
N ASP A 87 -6.73 -12.66 -4.86
CA ASP A 87 -7.06 -13.69 -3.88
C ASP A 87 -7.95 -13.10 -2.78
N ASP A 88 -9.21 -13.54 -2.71
CA ASP A 88 -10.21 -13.06 -1.75
C ASP A 88 -9.74 -13.06 -0.28
N ALA A 89 -8.81 -13.94 0.10
CA ALA A 89 -8.28 -14.02 1.46
C ALA A 89 -7.23 -12.95 1.78
N THR A 90 -6.56 -12.39 0.76
CA THR A 90 -5.39 -11.51 0.92
C THR A 90 -5.42 -10.26 0.05
N TYR A 91 -6.44 -10.09 -0.79
CA TYR A 91 -6.46 -9.02 -1.78
C TYR A 91 -6.49 -7.65 -1.11
N MET A 92 -5.70 -6.75 -1.68
CA MET A 92 -5.76 -5.34 -1.35
C MET A 92 -7.09 -4.79 -1.87
N ALA A 93 -7.98 -4.40 -0.95
CA ALA A 93 -9.22 -3.73 -1.31
C ALA A 93 -8.91 -2.52 -2.22
N PRO A 94 -9.60 -2.35 -3.36
CA PRO A 94 -9.32 -1.30 -4.34
C PRO A 94 -9.83 0.07 -3.88
N ASN A 95 -9.45 0.50 -2.67
CA ASN A 95 -9.73 1.82 -2.16
C ASN A 95 -8.49 2.38 -1.44
N LEU A 96 -8.12 3.61 -1.78
CA LEU A 96 -7.02 4.37 -1.17
C LEU A 96 -7.46 5.08 0.13
N ASN A 97 -8.58 4.66 0.72
CA ASN A 97 -9.25 5.36 1.82
C ASN A 97 -8.47 5.36 3.14
N TYR A 98 -7.38 4.58 3.23
CA TYR A 98 -6.60 4.34 4.44
C TYR A 98 -5.12 4.79 4.35
N GLY A 99 -4.76 5.61 3.35
CA GLY A 99 -3.44 6.25 3.26
C GLY A 99 -3.36 7.50 4.15
N GLN A 100 -2.25 7.67 4.89
CA GLN A 100 -2.01 8.82 5.79
C GLN A 100 -3.19 9.18 6.71
N MET A 101 -3.66 8.21 7.47
CA MET A 101 -4.69 8.44 8.47
C MET A 101 -4.16 9.38 9.55
N GLN A 102 -4.96 10.39 9.91
CA GLN A 102 -4.73 11.19 11.11
C GLN A 102 -5.12 10.33 12.31
N ARG A 103 -4.32 10.33 13.38
CA ARG A 103 -4.72 9.69 14.64
C ARG A 103 -5.60 10.63 15.47
N GLY A 104 -6.32 10.09 16.44
CA GLY A 104 -7.18 10.87 17.34
C GLY A 104 -8.68 10.70 17.05
N PRO A 105 -9.56 11.21 17.94
CA PRO A 105 -11.01 10.96 17.93
C PRO A 105 -11.76 11.43 16.66
N LYS A 106 -11.12 12.24 15.81
CA LYS A 106 -11.67 12.73 14.53
C LYS A 106 -10.99 12.13 13.29
N GLY A 107 -9.94 11.34 13.46
CA GLY A 107 -9.08 10.83 12.38
C GLY A 107 -9.55 9.49 11.81
N GLN A 108 -10.78 9.44 11.29
CA GLN A 108 -11.36 8.17 10.80
C GLN A 108 -11.15 7.90 9.30
N ASN A 109 -10.68 8.89 8.52
CA ASN A 109 -10.48 8.74 7.08
C ASN A 109 -9.05 9.16 6.69
N GLY A 110 -8.41 8.35 5.83
CA GLY A 110 -7.11 8.65 5.23
C GLY A 110 -7.17 9.91 4.35
N THR A 111 -6.04 10.59 4.24
CA THR A 111 -5.92 11.79 3.40
C THR A 111 -5.30 11.45 2.05
N HIS A 112 -5.60 12.29 1.06
CA HIS A 112 -5.31 12.17 -0.37
C HIS A 112 -3.81 12.24 -0.70
N THR A 113 -3.02 11.30 -0.20
CA THR A 113 -1.57 11.16 -0.47
C THR A 113 -1.25 9.84 -1.17
N GLY A 114 -2.21 9.28 -1.92
CA GLY A 114 -2.02 8.12 -2.79
C GLY A 114 -1.00 8.32 -3.93
N LEU A 115 -0.41 9.51 -4.07
CA LEU A 115 0.59 9.83 -5.10
C LEU A 115 1.94 9.11 -4.88
N LEU A 116 2.34 8.88 -3.62
CA LEU A 116 3.54 8.08 -3.30
C LEU A 116 3.28 6.58 -3.49
N ASP A 117 2.06 6.12 -3.21
CA ASP A 117 1.64 4.72 -3.42
C ASP A 117 1.53 4.38 -4.93
N LEU A 118 1.16 5.35 -5.78
CA LEU A 118 1.12 5.19 -7.24
C LEU A 118 2.49 5.01 -7.89
N LYS A 119 3.58 5.51 -7.28
CA LYS A 119 4.95 5.32 -7.81
C LYS A 119 5.31 3.84 -7.92
N CYS A 120 4.89 3.04 -6.94
CA CYS A 120 5.11 1.60 -6.93
C CYS A 120 4.22 0.89 -7.95
N MET A 121 3.01 1.40 -8.20
CA MET A 121 2.09 0.81 -9.18
C MET A 121 2.64 0.87 -10.62
N ALA A 122 3.42 1.90 -10.96
CA ALA A 122 4.10 1.96 -12.26
C ALA A 122 5.06 0.77 -12.47
N LYS A 123 5.73 0.28 -11.42
CA LYS A 123 6.60 -0.91 -11.47
C LYS A 123 5.78 -2.18 -11.74
N ILE A 124 4.64 -2.31 -11.08
CA ILE A 124 3.73 -3.45 -11.19
C ILE A 124 3.14 -3.52 -12.60
N VAL A 125 2.59 -2.40 -13.10
CA VAL A 125 2.05 -2.29 -14.46
C VAL A 125 3.12 -2.57 -15.51
N SER A 126 4.35 -2.07 -15.31
CA SER A 126 5.47 -2.37 -16.21
C SER A 126 5.78 -3.87 -16.26
N GLY A 127 5.81 -4.54 -15.10
CA GLY A 127 6.02 -5.98 -15.03
C GLY A 127 4.92 -6.77 -15.75
N ALA A 128 3.66 -6.41 -15.53
CA ALA A 128 2.52 -7.02 -16.22
C ALA A 128 2.59 -6.82 -17.74
N LEU A 129 2.93 -5.61 -18.21
CA LEU A 129 3.08 -5.32 -19.65
C LEU A 129 4.24 -6.09 -20.30
N ILE A 130 5.36 -6.28 -19.58
CA ILE A 130 6.48 -7.09 -20.05
C ILE A 130 6.02 -8.54 -20.30
N LEU A 131 5.36 -9.16 -19.31
CA LEU A 131 4.88 -10.54 -19.45
C LEU A 131 3.80 -10.68 -20.52
N ARG A 132 2.84 -9.74 -20.57
CA ARG A 132 1.77 -9.70 -21.58
C ARG A 132 2.34 -9.57 -22.99
N GLY A 133 3.25 -8.61 -23.20
CA GLY A 133 3.86 -8.33 -24.51
C GLY A 133 4.76 -9.47 -24.98
N GLY A 134 5.50 -10.08 -24.06
CA GLY A 134 6.34 -11.24 -24.34
C GLY A 134 5.58 -12.57 -24.42
N LYS A 135 4.27 -12.58 -24.14
CA LYS A 135 3.41 -13.78 -24.14
C LYS A 135 3.90 -14.87 -23.17
N ALA A 136 4.25 -14.47 -21.95
CA ALA A 136 4.63 -15.41 -20.89
C ALA A 136 3.49 -16.41 -20.64
N PRO A 137 3.73 -17.74 -20.70
CA PRO A 137 2.70 -18.75 -20.46
C PRO A 137 2.05 -18.64 -19.08
N GLU A 138 2.81 -18.18 -18.09
CA GLU A 138 2.36 -18.03 -16.70
C GLU A 138 1.50 -16.78 -16.50
N TRP A 139 1.52 -15.83 -17.44
CA TRP A 139 0.64 -14.67 -17.44
C TRP A 139 -0.67 -15.00 -18.16
N THR A 140 -1.54 -15.69 -17.44
CA THR A 140 -2.78 -16.23 -18.01
C THR A 140 -3.86 -15.15 -18.21
N SER A 141 -4.88 -15.49 -19.00
CA SER A 141 -6.06 -14.63 -19.22
C SER A 141 -6.77 -14.26 -17.93
N GLU A 142 -6.81 -15.17 -16.96
CA GLU A 142 -7.48 -14.97 -15.68
C GLU A 142 -6.74 -13.93 -14.84
N VAL A 143 -5.41 -14.04 -14.75
CA VAL A 143 -4.57 -13.06 -14.04
C VAL A 143 -4.66 -11.69 -14.71
N ASP A 144 -4.57 -11.64 -16.05
CA ASP A 144 -4.60 -10.39 -16.81
C ASP A 144 -5.94 -9.66 -16.67
N THR A 145 -7.04 -10.40 -16.81
CA THR A 145 -8.40 -9.85 -16.70
C THR A 145 -8.67 -9.40 -15.27
N GLY A 146 -8.38 -10.25 -14.28
CA GLY A 146 -8.57 -9.94 -12.87
C GLY A 146 -7.81 -8.68 -12.46
N PHE A 147 -6.53 -8.56 -12.85
CA PHE A 147 -5.73 -7.39 -12.52
C PHE A 147 -6.26 -6.13 -13.23
N THR A 148 -6.66 -6.26 -14.49
CA THR A 148 -7.27 -5.15 -15.24
C THR A 148 -8.57 -4.67 -14.59
N ASP A 149 -9.44 -5.58 -14.17
CA ASP A 149 -10.70 -5.22 -13.50
C ASP A 149 -10.47 -4.59 -12.13
N TRP A 150 -9.47 -5.08 -11.37
CA TRP A 150 -9.04 -4.43 -10.13
C TRP A 150 -8.62 -2.97 -10.39
N THR A 151 -7.79 -2.71 -11.41
CA THR A 151 -7.36 -1.33 -11.74
C THR A 151 -8.53 -0.42 -12.13
N ARG A 152 -9.56 -0.95 -12.82
CA ARG A 152 -10.77 -0.20 -13.20
C ARG A 152 -11.69 0.08 -12.03
N SER A 153 -11.78 -0.83 -11.06
CA SER A 153 -12.58 -0.61 -9.85
C SER A 153 -11.97 0.49 -8.98
N THR A 154 -10.65 0.60 -8.95
CA THR A 154 -9.90 1.59 -8.16
C THR A 154 -10.11 3.03 -8.66
N SER A 155 -10.35 3.24 -9.96
CA SER A 155 -10.56 4.59 -10.53
C SER A 155 -11.97 5.15 -10.37
N ARG A 156 -12.95 4.34 -9.92
CA ARG A 156 -14.35 4.75 -9.72
C ARG A 156 -14.68 5.15 -8.28
N GLY A 157 -13.73 5.01 -7.36
CA GLY A 157 -13.91 5.30 -5.93
C GLY A 157 -13.25 6.60 -5.44
N SER A 158 -12.70 7.43 -6.33
CA SER A 158 -12.06 8.73 -6.01
C SER A 158 -13.00 9.91 -6.20
#